data_AF-A0A0M5KYY0-F1
#
_entry.id   AF-A0A0M5KYY0-F1
#
_cell.length_a   1.000
_cell.length_b   1.000
_cell.length_c   1.000
_cell.angle_alpha   90.00
_cell.angle_beta   90.00
_cell.angle_gamma   90.00
#
_symmetry.space_group_name_H-M   'P 1'
#
loop_
_entity.id
_entity.type
_entity.pdbx_description
1 polymer ?
#
loop_
_entity_poly.entity_id
_entity_poly.type
_entity_poly.pdbx_seq_one_letter_code
_entity_poly.pdbx_strand_id
1 'polypeptide(L)'
;MKHVSVEELVSLIDTTLCEVSGTGSLSSPVLPDSQMGEPAEWDSLAFIAVFTAVAQKYQVDLADDDAFHFTSVPTMHAFLNEVL
;
A
#
# COMPACT_ATOMS: atom_id res chain seq x y z
N MET A 1 -21.25 1.30 1.11
CA MET A 1 -19.95 0.63 1.11
C MET A 1 -19.08 1.39 0.15
N LYS A 2 -18.00 1.98 0.64
CA LYS A 2 -17.03 2.67 -0.23
C LYS A 2 -16.18 1.58 -0.89
N HIS A 3 -16.21 1.51 -2.21
CA HIS A 3 -15.35 0.58 -2.94
C HIS A 3 -13.99 1.25 -3.17
N VAL A 4 -12.91 0.56 -2.82
CA VAL A 4 -11.54 1.01 -3.12
C VAL A 4 -11.17 0.55 -4.51
N SER A 5 -10.81 1.49 -5.39
CA SER A 5 -10.25 1.16 -6.70
C SER A 5 -8.81 0.64 -6.56
N VAL A 6 -8.46 -0.38 -7.34
CA VAL A 6 -7.09 -0.91 -7.35
C VAL A 6 -6.11 0.11 -7.92
N GLU A 7 -6.53 0.93 -8.88
CA GLU A 7 -5.73 2.00 -9.47
C GLU A 7 -5.42 3.10 -8.44
N GLU A 8 -6.40 3.50 -7.63
CA GLU A 8 -6.21 4.47 -6.56
C GLU A 8 -5.28 3.96 -5.46
N LEU A 9 -5.32 2.65 -5.19
CA LEU A 9 -4.46 1.99 -4.22
C LEU A 9 -3.02 1.91 -4.73
N VAL A 10 -2.82 1.43 -5.96
CA VAL A 10 -1.52 1.38 -6.63
C VAL A 10 -0.88 2.77 -6.66
N SER A 11 -1.63 3.79 -7.08
CA SER A 11 -1.12 5.17 -7.13
C SER A 11 -0.73 5.71 -5.75
N LEU A 12 -1.46 5.37 -4.69
CA LEU A 12 -1.11 5.74 -3.32
C LEU A 12 0.21 5.09 -2.89
N ILE A 13 0.34 3.79 -3.12
CA ILE A 13 1.53 3.03 -2.74
C ILE A 13 2.74 3.58 -3.49
N ASP A 14 2.64 3.76 -4.81
CA ASP A 14 3.71 4.29 -5.65
C ASP A 14 4.19 5.67 -5.18
N THR A 15 3.25 6.58 -4.93
CA THR A 15 3.55 7.93 -4.39
C THR A 15 4.22 7.85 -3.03
N THR A 16 3.68 7.02 -2.12
CA THR A 16 4.22 6.86 -0.76
C THR A 16 5.65 6.32 -0.80
N LEU A 17 5.92 5.32 -1.64
CA LEU A 17 7.24 4.73 -1.81
C LEU A 17 8.24 5.74 -2.39
N CYS A 18 7.83 6.55 -3.36
CA CYS A 18 8.69 7.62 -3.90
C CYS A 18 9.04 8.65 -2.82
N GLU A 19 8.04 9.09 -2.05
CA GLU A 19 8.22 10.06 -0.97
C GLU A 19 9.19 9.55 0.11
N VAL A 20 9.02 8.31 0.59
CA VAL A 20 9.85 7.79 1.68
C VAL A 20 11.24 7.31 1.23
N SER A 21 11.38 6.86 -0.01
CA SER A 21 12.70 6.55 -0.58
C SER A 21 13.49 7.80 -0.98
N GLY A 22 12.82 8.96 -1.07
CA GLY A 22 13.43 10.21 -1.53
C GLY A 22 13.85 10.16 -3.00
N THR A 23 13.27 9.23 -3.77
CA THR A 23 13.56 9.06 -5.20
C THR A 23 12.41 9.63 -6.04
N GLY A 24 12.72 10.12 -7.24
CA GLY A 24 11.70 10.55 -8.20
C GLY A 24 11.02 9.40 -8.95
N SER A 25 11.50 8.17 -8.75
CA SER A 25 11.02 6.96 -9.44
C SER A 25 11.53 5.71 -8.73
N LEU A 26 10.66 4.71 -8.58
CA LEU A 26 10.97 3.40 -8.01
C LEU A 26 11.78 2.51 -8.96
N SER A 27 12.34 1.42 -8.43
CA SER A 27 13.06 0.42 -9.24
C SER A 27 12.18 -0.22 -10.32
N SER A 28 10.89 -0.32 -10.05
CA SER A 28 9.84 -0.77 -10.95
C SER A 28 8.52 -0.10 -10.56
N PRO A 29 7.58 0.11 -11.49
CA PRO A 29 6.28 0.67 -11.13
C PRO A 29 5.54 -0.26 -10.17
N VAL A 30 4.72 0.29 -9.28
CA VAL A 30 3.74 -0.49 -8.54
C VAL A 30 2.62 -0.92 -9.50
N LEU A 31 2.28 -2.20 -9.49
CA LEU A 31 1.24 -2.81 -10.32
C LEU A 31 0.16 -3.46 -9.43
N PRO A 32 -1.02 -3.80 -9.99
CA PRO A 32 -2.10 -4.46 -9.23
C PRO A 32 -1.71 -5.78 -8.54
N ASP A 33 -0.65 -6.44 -9.01
CA ASP A 33 -0.09 -7.69 -8.48
C ASP A 33 1.22 -7.49 -7.71
N SER A 34 1.67 -6.24 -7.51
CA SER A 34 2.88 -5.93 -6.75
C SER A 34 2.80 -6.37 -5.28
N GLN A 35 3.97 -6.65 -4.72
CA GLN A 35 4.16 -7.09 -3.34
C GLN A 35 5.42 -6.45 -2.75
N MET A 36 5.56 -6.52 -1.42
CA MET A 36 6.79 -6.13 -0.74
C MET A 36 8.02 -6.81 -1.39
N GLY A 37 9.06 -6.01 -1.62
CA GLY A 37 10.26 -6.37 -2.38
C GLY A 37 10.16 -6.08 -3.89
N GLU A 38 8.98 -5.80 -4.41
CA GLU A 38 8.72 -5.52 -5.83
C GLU A 38 7.71 -4.36 -6.00
N PRO A 39 8.17 -3.09 -5.96
CA PRO A 39 9.55 -2.64 -6.15
C PRO A 39 10.46 -2.80 -4.92
N ALA A 40 11.79 -2.70 -5.15
CA ALA A 40 12.80 -2.89 -4.12
C ALA A 40 12.68 -1.89 -2.95
N GLU A 41 12.16 -0.70 -3.24
CA GLU A 41 11.87 0.32 -2.23
C GLU A 41 10.70 -0.06 -1.31
N TRP A 42 9.86 -1.03 -1.70
CA TRP A 42 8.83 -1.57 -0.82
C TRP A 42 9.42 -2.61 0.14
N ASP A 43 10.28 -2.15 1.04
CA ASP A 43 10.91 -2.97 2.08
C ASP A 43 10.16 -2.90 3.42
N SER A 44 10.72 -3.52 4.46
CA SER A 44 10.14 -3.52 5.81
C SER A 44 10.12 -2.16 6.50
N LEU A 45 10.95 -1.20 6.08
CA LEU A 45 10.94 0.17 6.61
C LEU A 45 9.83 0.98 5.92
N ALA A 46 9.77 0.89 4.60
CA ALA A 46 8.73 1.55 3.79
C ALA A 46 7.33 0.95 4.03
N PHE A 47 7.25 -0.30 4.47
CA PHE A 47 6.01 -0.96 4.88
C PHE A 47 5.17 -0.10 5.84
N ILE A 48 5.79 0.44 6.90
CA ILE A 48 5.07 1.24 7.90
C ILE A 48 4.50 2.52 7.28
N ALA A 49 5.21 3.12 6.33
CA ALA A 49 4.73 4.30 5.62
C ALA A 49 3.52 3.96 4.73
N VAL A 50 3.59 2.86 3.97
CA VAL A 50 2.46 2.39 3.14
C VAL A 50 1.25 2.08 4.01
N PHE A 51 1.43 1.31 5.09
CA PHE A 51 0.37 0.97 6.05
C PHE A 51 -0.30 2.23 6.61
N THR A 52 0.50 3.19 7.09
CA THR A 52 0.01 4.45 7.66
C THR A 52 -0.72 5.30 6.60
N ALA A 53 -0.17 5.42 5.39
CA ALA A 53 -0.77 6.20 4.31
C ALA A 53 -2.12 5.65 3.88
N VAL A 54 -2.25 4.32 3.80
CA VAL A 54 -3.51 3.65 3.48
C VAL A 54 -4.54 3.86 4.59
N ALA A 55 -4.14 3.66 5.86
CA ALA A 55 -5.02 3.90 7.02
C ALA A 55 -5.58 5.32 7.03
N GLN A 56 -4.71 6.31 6.81
CA GLN A 56 -5.08 7.72 6.76
C GLN A 56 -5.98 8.05 5.56
N LYS A 57 -5.64 7.56 4.35
CA LYS A 57 -6.41 7.87 3.14
C LYS A 57 -7.85 7.33 3.22
N TYR A 58 -8.02 6.11 3.71
CA TYR A 58 -9.33 5.48 3.77
C TYR A 58 -10.05 5.66 5.11
N GLN A 59 -9.41 6.31 6.09
CA GLN A 59 -9.93 6.51 7.45
C GLN A 59 -10.36 5.19 8.11
N VAL A 60 -9.55 4.16 7.92
CA VAL A 60 -9.73 2.84 8.54
C VAL A 60 -8.89 2.75 9.81
N ASP A 61 -9.50 2.22 10.86
CA ASP A 61 -8.79 1.86 12.09
C ASP A 61 -8.21 0.46 11.91
N LEU A 62 -6.88 0.37 11.82
CA LEU A 62 -6.17 -0.88 11.56
C LEU A 62 -5.56 -1.37 12.86
N ALA A 63 -5.81 -2.63 13.20
CA ALA A 63 -5.14 -3.28 14.31
C ALA A 63 -3.76 -3.80 13.87
N ASP A 64 -2.88 -4.07 14.84
CA ASP A 64 -1.52 -4.55 14.56
C ASP A 64 -1.53 -5.89 13.80
N ASP A 65 -2.54 -6.73 14.01
CA ASP A 65 -2.73 -7.98 13.28
C ASP A 65 -3.20 -7.78 11.84
N ASP A 66 -3.76 -6.64 11.45
CA ASP A 66 -4.12 -6.38 10.05
C ASP A 66 -2.89 -6.16 9.16
N ALA A 67 -1.73 -5.89 9.75
CA ALA A 67 -0.47 -5.58 9.06
C ALA A 67 -0.08 -6.61 7.98
N PHE A 68 -0.38 -7.90 8.17
CA PHE A 68 -0.02 -8.92 7.17
C PHE A 68 -0.76 -8.76 5.84
N HIS A 69 -1.96 -8.14 5.83
CA HIS A 69 -2.71 -7.85 4.62
C HIS A 69 -2.02 -6.80 3.74
N PHE A 70 -1.08 -6.02 4.29
CA PHE A 70 -0.45 -4.88 3.63
C PHE A 70 0.90 -5.23 2.99
N THR A 71 1.13 -6.53 2.76
CA THR A 71 2.33 -7.08 2.11
C THR A 71 2.20 -7.17 0.59
N SER A 72 0.98 -7.05 0.05
CA SER A 72 0.73 -7.02 -1.39
C SER A 72 -0.48 -6.17 -1.75
N VAL A 73 -0.52 -5.67 -2.98
CA VAL A 73 -1.68 -4.92 -3.50
C VAL A 73 -2.95 -5.77 -3.49
N PRO A 74 -2.95 -7.05 -3.95
CA PRO A 74 -4.15 -7.87 -3.94
C PRO A 74 -4.73 -8.10 -2.53
N THR A 75 -3.87 -8.43 -1.55
CA THR A 75 -4.33 -8.70 -0.18
C THR A 75 -4.85 -7.44 0.50
N MET A 76 -4.20 -6.30 0.25
CA MET A 76 -4.61 -5.00 0.78
C MET A 76 -5.92 -4.56 0.15
N HIS A 77 -6.07 -4.70 -1.16
CA HIS A 77 -7.30 -4.36 -1.88
C HIS A 77 -8.49 -5.21 -1.44
N ALA A 78 -8.30 -6.51 -1.26
CA ALA A 78 -9.34 -7.40 -0.78
C ALA A 78 -9.80 -7.03 0.65
N PHE A 79 -8.85 -6.83 1.56
CA PHE A 79 -9.13 -6.45 2.95
C PHE A 79 -9.87 -5.12 3.04
N LEU A 80 -9.38 -4.07 2.36
CA LEU A 80 -10.02 -2.76 2.38
C LEU A 80 -11.47 -2.81 1.87
N ASN A 81 -11.77 -3.66 0.89
CA ASN A 81 -13.12 -3.83 0.37
C ASN A 81 -14.03 -4.71 1.23
N GLU A 82 -13.47 -5.44 2.20
CA GLU A 82 -14.22 -6.17 3.21
C GLU A 82 -14.67 -5.23 4.34
N VAL A 83 -13.83 -4.25 4.71
CA VAL A 83 -14.04 -3.41 5.90
C VAL A 83 -14.67 -2.03 5.63
N LEU A 84 -14.90 -1.63 4.37
CA LEU A 84 -15.45 -0.32 3.94
C LEU A 84 -16.83 -0.36 3.25
#